data_AF-A0A2R6JP87-F1
#
_entry.id   AF-A0A2R6JP87-F1
#
_cell.length_a   1.000
_cell.length_b   1.000
_cell.length_c   1.000
_cell.angle_alpha   90.00
_cell.angle_beta   90.00
_cell.angle_gamma   90.00
#
_symmetry.space_group_name_H-M   'P 1'
#
loop_
_entity.id
_entity.type
_entity.pdbx_description
1 polymer ?
#
loop_
_entity_poly.entity_id
_entity_poly.type
_entity_poly.pdbx_seq_one_letter_code
_entity_poly.pdbx_strand_id
1 'polypeptide(L)'
;MSETTDGPAITLYRLQACPFCERVVRTLDDLDLDYRSRFVEPMHSDRNVVKRLSGKRTVPAIVDENTGVTMSESANIVEYLSATYGDGPRGEGGVATDTDFEVVDLGPAEDAVGEGDVAPDFTRPLVDDEQWENATLSGLTADGPVLLVFFTMDGAFPATYVWNNVRDRAWEEEHDVDVVGLSVSDPYSHKRLIEERGIDYRLFSDPRNGVAREWGIAHELDGMAGIEEPRPAVYLLDPDRRVEYAWVATEWPDFPDYDEIEAALADY
;
A
#
# COMPACT_ATOMS: atom_id res chain seq x y z
N MET A 1 39.79 12.96 -23.52
CA MET A 1 39.67 11.80 -22.62
C MET A 1 38.32 11.95 -21.97
N SER A 2 37.31 11.27 -22.52
CA SER A 2 35.98 11.21 -21.89
C SER A 2 36.10 10.10 -20.87
N GLU A 3 36.09 10.43 -19.58
CA GLU A 3 35.93 9.45 -18.51
C GLU A 3 34.58 8.76 -18.73
N THR A 4 34.60 7.51 -19.17
CA THR A 4 33.42 6.65 -19.11
C THR A 4 33.12 6.45 -17.62
N THR A 5 31.92 6.84 -17.19
CA THR A 5 31.44 6.64 -15.82
C THR A 5 31.32 5.14 -15.56
N ASP A 6 32.42 4.49 -15.17
CA ASP A 6 32.53 3.05 -14.95
C ASP A 6 32.03 2.71 -13.55
N GLY A 7 30.72 2.89 -13.35
CA GLY A 7 30.00 2.48 -12.15
C GLY A 7 28.83 1.58 -12.53
N PRO A 8 28.32 0.77 -11.59
CA PRO A 8 27.15 -0.04 -11.85
C PRO A 8 25.97 0.84 -12.25
N ALA A 9 25.24 0.40 -13.29
CA ALA A 9 24.10 1.13 -13.85
C ALA A 9 22.89 1.17 -12.90
N ILE A 10 22.80 0.22 -11.97
CA ILE A 10 21.75 0.18 -10.95
C ILE A 10 22.24 0.88 -9.69
N THR A 11 21.47 1.84 -9.19
CA THR A 11 21.66 2.47 -7.88
C THR A 11 20.49 2.16 -6.96
N LEU A 12 20.75 1.51 -5.83
CA LEU A 12 19.79 1.22 -4.77
C LEU A 12 19.91 2.26 -3.65
N TYR A 13 18.85 3.03 -3.42
CA TYR A 13 18.69 3.93 -2.28
C TYR A 13 18.08 3.15 -1.11
N ARG A 14 18.78 3.11 0.02
CA ARG A 14 18.44 2.23 1.14
C ARG A 14 18.78 2.82 2.51
N LEU A 15 18.26 2.20 3.57
CA LEU A 15 18.69 2.42 4.95
C LEU A 15 19.50 1.25 5.48
N GLN A 16 20.27 1.52 6.54
CA GLN A 16 20.94 0.49 7.33
C GLN A 16 19.90 -0.37 8.05
N ALA A 17 20.09 -1.69 8.03
CA ALA A 17 19.21 -2.67 8.70
C ALA A 17 17.72 -2.62 8.30
N CYS A 18 17.40 -2.11 7.10
CA CYS A 18 16.03 -2.12 6.58
C CYS A 18 15.73 -3.48 5.91
N PRO A 19 14.76 -4.29 6.42
CA PRO A 19 14.48 -5.61 5.88
C PRO A 19 13.99 -5.58 4.42
N PHE A 20 13.28 -4.52 4.02
CA PHE A 20 12.82 -4.34 2.64
C PHE A 20 13.97 -4.04 1.68
N CYS A 21 14.97 -3.27 2.14
CA CYS A 21 16.18 -3.04 1.38
C CYS A 21 17.00 -4.33 1.24
N GLU A 22 17.09 -5.14 2.29
CA GLU A 22 17.78 -6.45 2.22
C GLU A 22 17.08 -7.42 1.26
N ARG A 23 15.75 -7.32 1.12
CA ARG A 23 15.02 -8.13 0.13
C ARG A 23 15.48 -7.80 -1.30
N VAL A 24 15.56 -6.52 -1.64
CA VAL A 24 16.05 -6.07 -2.97
C VAL A 24 17.51 -6.45 -3.19
N VAL A 25 18.34 -6.31 -2.16
CA VAL A 25 19.77 -6.71 -2.20
C VAL A 25 19.91 -8.19 -2.52
N ARG A 26 19.15 -9.05 -1.85
CA ARG A 26 19.18 -10.49 -2.14
C ARG A 26 18.82 -10.78 -3.59
N THR A 27 17.78 -10.13 -4.12
CA THR A 27 17.42 -10.32 -5.53
C THR A 27 18.48 -9.81 -6.49
N LEU A 28 19.11 -8.66 -6.22
CA LEU A 28 20.25 -8.16 -7.02
C LEU A 28 21.42 -9.15 -6.98
N ASP A 29 21.75 -9.68 -5.80
CA ASP A 29 22.81 -10.67 -5.61
C ASP A 29 22.47 -12.02 -6.29
N ASP A 30 21.23 -12.49 -6.17
CA ASP A 30 20.74 -13.75 -6.78
C ASP A 30 20.76 -13.69 -8.31
N LEU A 31 20.58 -12.49 -8.88
CA LEU A 31 20.64 -12.22 -10.32
C LEU A 31 22.06 -11.86 -10.80
N ASP A 32 23.06 -11.86 -9.92
CA ASP A 32 24.45 -11.46 -10.20
C ASP A 32 24.55 -10.06 -10.85
N LEU A 33 23.70 -9.13 -10.39
CA LEU A 33 23.66 -7.75 -10.88
C LEU A 33 24.56 -6.84 -10.05
N ASP A 34 25.50 -6.18 -10.70
CA ASP A 34 26.29 -5.13 -10.06
C ASP A 34 25.40 -3.90 -9.76
N TYR A 35 25.45 -3.42 -8.51
CA TYR A 35 24.68 -2.26 -8.06
C TYR A 35 25.47 -1.35 -7.11
N ARG A 36 25.11 -0.06 -7.09
CA ARG A 36 25.62 0.92 -6.13
C ARG A 36 24.59 1.13 -5.01
N SER A 37 24.98 0.87 -3.77
CA SER A 37 24.19 1.29 -2.61
C SER A 37 24.39 2.77 -2.29
N ARG A 38 23.30 3.51 -2.07
CA ARG A 38 23.30 4.85 -1.49
C ARG A 38 22.46 4.86 -0.22
N PHE A 39 23.10 5.16 0.91
CA PHE A 39 22.40 5.35 2.17
C PHE A 39 21.77 6.73 2.23
N VAL A 40 20.52 6.80 2.67
CA VAL A 40 19.74 8.05 2.74
C VAL A 40 19.42 8.43 4.18
N GLU A 41 18.83 9.61 4.35
CA GLU A 41 18.43 10.12 5.65
C GLU A 41 17.45 9.16 6.36
N PRO A 42 17.62 8.90 7.66
CA PRO A 42 16.79 7.97 8.40
C PRO A 42 15.36 8.49 8.57
N MET A 43 15.19 9.80 8.75
CA MET A 43 13.87 10.44 8.86
C MET A 43 13.15 10.39 7.50
N HIS A 44 11.89 9.96 7.47
CA HIS A 44 11.13 9.86 6.23
C HIS A 44 11.03 11.22 5.52
N SER A 45 10.66 12.28 6.22
CA SER A 45 10.50 13.65 5.71
C SER A 45 11.77 14.22 5.07
N ASP A 46 12.95 13.82 5.55
CA ASP A 46 14.25 14.34 5.09
C ASP A 46 14.82 13.62 3.86
N ARG A 47 14.19 12.54 3.37
CA ARG A 47 14.63 11.77 2.18
C ARG A 47 14.34 12.48 0.86
N ASN A 48 14.69 13.76 0.77
CA ASN A 48 14.46 14.62 -0.38
C ASN A 48 15.18 14.16 -1.66
N VAL A 49 16.25 13.37 -1.53
CA VAL A 49 16.90 12.74 -2.69
C VAL A 49 16.02 11.66 -3.32
N VAL A 50 15.35 10.84 -2.49
CA VAL A 50 14.45 9.79 -2.96
C VAL A 50 13.21 10.43 -3.57
N LYS A 51 12.60 11.42 -2.89
CA LYS A 51 11.43 12.16 -3.42
C LYS A 51 11.67 12.72 -4.82
N ARG A 52 12.85 13.30 -5.04
CA ARG A 52 13.19 13.90 -6.33
C ARG A 52 13.31 12.86 -7.45
N LEU A 53 13.70 11.64 -7.12
CA LEU A 53 13.96 10.58 -8.09
C LEU A 53 12.71 9.75 -8.37
N SER A 54 12.07 9.23 -7.33
CA SER A 54 10.92 8.32 -7.46
C SER A 54 9.56 9.00 -7.25
N GLY A 55 9.54 10.30 -6.96
CA GLY A 55 8.33 11.00 -6.50
C GLY A 55 8.00 10.75 -5.03
N LYS A 56 8.56 9.71 -4.41
CA LYS A 56 8.24 9.24 -3.05
C LYS A 56 9.45 9.27 -2.12
N ARG A 57 9.23 9.29 -0.80
CA ARG A 57 10.30 9.23 0.24
C ARG A 57 10.52 7.82 0.81
N THR A 58 9.81 6.83 0.28
CA THR A 58 9.91 5.43 0.68
C THR A 58 11.22 4.79 0.21
N VAL A 59 11.75 3.86 1.00
CA VAL A 59 12.90 3.03 0.62
C VAL A 59 12.57 1.56 0.85
N PRO A 60 13.09 0.64 0.03
CA PRO A 60 14.07 0.85 -1.03
C PRO A 60 13.50 1.59 -2.25
N ALA A 61 14.39 2.32 -2.94
CA ALA A 61 14.13 2.86 -4.27
C ALA A 61 15.31 2.54 -5.19
N ILE A 62 15.07 2.28 -6.47
CA ILE A 62 16.12 2.04 -7.46
C ILE A 62 16.09 3.10 -8.55
N VAL A 63 17.26 3.37 -9.10
CA VAL A 63 17.45 3.98 -10.41
C VAL A 63 18.26 3.00 -11.24
N ASP A 64 17.73 2.60 -12.39
CA ASP A 64 18.39 1.71 -13.33
C ASP A 64 18.68 2.47 -14.63
N GLU A 65 19.95 2.80 -14.84
CA GLU A 65 20.40 3.55 -16.01
C GLU A 65 20.38 2.70 -17.29
N ASN A 66 20.31 1.36 -17.21
CA ASN A 66 20.24 0.51 -18.39
C ASN A 66 18.87 0.62 -19.08
N THR A 67 17.81 0.75 -18.30
CA THR A 67 16.42 0.78 -18.78
C THR A 67 15.78 2.17 -18.67
N GLY A 68 16.39 3.08 -17.90
CA GLY A 68 15.85 4.39 -17.57
C GLY A 68 14.79 4.36 -16.47
N VAL A 69 14.61 3.21 -15.80
CA VAL A 69 13.59 3.02 -14.76
C VAL A 69 14.02 3.68 -13.47
N THR A 70 13.07 4.34 -12.81
CA THR A 70 13.19 4.77 -11.42
C THR A 70 11.91 4.37 -10.70
N MET A 71 12.03 3.65 -9.59
CA MET A 71 10.88 3.17 -8.84
C MET A 71 11.19 3.03 -7.35
N SER A 72 10.15 3.01 -6.55
CA SER A 72 10.20 2.63 -5.14
C SER A 72 9.40 1.34 -4.92
N GLU A 73 9.43 0.85 -3.69
CA GLU A 73 8.73 -0.35 -3.20
C GLU A 73 9.43 -1.66 -3.51
N SER A 74 9.82 -2.35 -2.43
CA SER A 74 10.67 -3.54 -2.52
C SER A 74 10.06 -4.68 -3.35
N ALA A 75 8.74 -4.83 -3.37
CA ALA A 75 8.09 -5.87 -4.17
C ALA A 75 8.17 -5.55 -5.66
N ASN A 76 7.75 -4.34 -6.06
CA ASN A 76 7.83 -3.86 -7.44
C ASN A 76 9.26 -3.90 -7.97
N ILE A 77 10.22 -3.51 -7.12
CA ILE A 77 11.64 -3.58 -7.45
C ILE A 77 12.09 -5.02 -7.70
N VAL A 78 11.72 -5.96 -6.82
CA VAL A 78 12.09 -7.38 -6.98
C VAL A 78 11.48 -7.95 -8.25
N GLU A 79 10.19 -7.70 -8.49
CA GLU A 79 9.50 -8.15 -9.70
C GLU A 79 10.14 -7.57 -10.97
N TYR A 80 10.38 -6.26 -11.00
CA TYR A 80 11.09 -5.61 -12.10
C TYR A 80 12.45 -6.23 -12.36
N LEU A 81 13.26 -6.46 -11.32
CA LEU A 81 14.59 -7.04 -11.47
C LEU A 81 14.51 -8.47 -12.01
N SER A 82 13.61 -9.29 -11.48
CA SER A 82 13.38 -10.65 -11.95
C SER A 82 12.89 -10.67 -13.40
N ALA A 83 11.91 -9.86 -13.77
CA ALA A 83 11.36 -9.81 -15.13
C ALA A 83 12.38 -9.27 -16.15
N THR A 84 13.21 -8.29 -15.76
CA THR A 84 14.15 -7.63 -16.66
C THR A 84 15.46 -8.39 -16.82
N TYR A 85 15.93 -9.04 -15.76
CA TYR A 85 17.28 -9.62 -15.68
C TYR A 85 17.31 -11.12 -15.34
N GLY A 86 16.15 -11.76 -15.14
CA GLY A 86 16.01 -13.17 -14.71
C GLY A 86 16.52 -14.25 -15.68
N ASP A 87 16.97 -13.88 -16.89
CA ASP A 87 17.40 -14.82 -17.94
C ASP A 87 18.94 -14.86 -18.20
N GLY A 88 19.76 -14.38 -17.25
CA GLY A 88 21.24 -14.48 -17.30
C GLY A 88 21.80 -15.92 -17.22
N PRO A 89 23.05 -16.19 -17.65
CA PRO A 89 23.52 -17.54 -17.95
C PRO A 89 23.55 -18.46 -16.72
N ARG A 90 22.65 -19.44 -16.76
CA ARG A 90 22.39 -20.50 -15.77
C ARG A 90 23.65 -21.08 -15.12
N GLY A 91 23.85 -20.75 -13.85
CA GLY A 91 24.49 -21.64 -12.88
C GLY A 91 23.49 -22.74 -12.48
N GLU A 92 23.90 -23.99 -12.60
CA GLU A 92 23.05 -25.18 -12.44
C GLU A 92 22.41 -25.26 -11.04
N GLY A 93 21.07 -25.34 -11.01
CA GLY A 93 20.29 -25.77 -9.84
C GLY A 93 19.47 -24.68 -9.16
N GLY A 94 18.36 -24.27 -9.76
CA GLY A 94 17.41 -23.33 -9.15
C GLY A 94 15.99 -23.59 -9.62
N VAL A 95 15.08 -23.73 -8.66
CA VAL A 95 13.65 -24.00 -8.82
C VAL A 95 12.99 -22.88 -9.62
N ALA A 96 12.02 -23.23 -10.49
CA ALA A 96 11.21 -22.27 -11.22
C ALA A 96 10.56 -21.25 -10.26
N THR A 97 10.92 -19.97 -10.40
CA THR A 97 10.24 -18.87 -9.72
C THR A 97 9.11 -18.39 -10.62
N ASP A 98 7.91 -18.86 -10.29
CA ASP A 98 6.62 -18.43 -10.79
C ASP A 98 6.24 -17.12 -10.07
N THR A 99 6.84 -15.99 -10.47
CA THR A 99 6.60 -14.68 -9.86
C THR A 99 6.36 -13.59 -10.90
N ASP A 100 5.44 -13.84 -11.83
CA ASP A 100 4.72 -12.77 -12.51
C ASP A 100 3.40 -12.58 -11.74
N PHE A 101 3.21 -11.44 -11.06
CA PHE A 101 1.88 -11.10 -10.55
C PHE A 101 1.08 -10.60 -11.75
N GLU A 102 0.09 -11.37 -12.19
CA GLU A 102 -0.80 -10.92 -13.25
C GLU A 102 -1.57 -9.69 -12.75
N VAL A 103 -1.28 -8.53 -13.34
CA VAL A 103 -2.06 -7.31 -13.11
C VAL A 103 -3.41 -7.52 -13.78
N VAL A 104 -4.46 -7.61 -12.95
CA VAL A 104 -5.83 -7.77 -13.42
C VAL A 104 -6.46 -6.40 -13.54
N ASP A 105 -6.93 -6.05 -14.73
CA ASP A 105 -7.78 -4.88 -14.95
C ASP A 105 -9.14 -5.12 -14.27
N LEU A 106 -9.44 -4.34 -13.24
CA LEU A 106 -10.72 -4.39 -12.54
C LEU A 106 -11.80 -3.56 -13.25
N GLY A 107 -11.42 -2.80 -14.27
CA GLY A 107 -12.25 -1.82 -14.94
C GLY A 107 -12.55 -0.60 -14.05
N PRO A 108 -13.19 0.43 -14.63
CA PRO A 108 -13.55 1.63 -13.90
C PRO A 108 -14.55 1.31 -12.78
N ALA A 109 -14.36 1.92 -11.62
CA ALA A 109 -15.27 1.80 -10.48
C ALA A 109 -16.47 2.78 -10.62
N GLU A 110 -17.22 2.68 -11.72
CA GLU A 110 -18.26 3.67 -12.08
C GLU A 110 -19.42 3.75 -11.08
N ASP A 111 -19.69 2.65 -10.37
CA ASP A 111 -20.73 2.56 -9.34
C ASP A 111 -20.21 2.92 -7.93
N ALA A 112 -18.91 3.22 -7.79
CA ALA A 112 -18.33 3.57 -6.51
C ALA A 112 -18.85 4.93 -6.01
N VAL A 113 -18.97 5.05 -4.69
CA VAL A 113 -19.22 6.34 -4.04
C VAL A 113 -18.13 7.33 -4.47
N GLY A 114 -18.51 8.50 -4.98
CA GLY A 114 -17.57 9.49 -5.50
C GLY A 114 -17.41 10.72 -4.60
N GLU A 115 -16.46 11.59 -4.96
CA GLU A 115 -16.31 12.89 -4.32
C GLU A 115 -17.61 13.73 -4.40
N GLY A 116 -17.97 14.38 -3.30
CA GLY A 116 -19.18 15.18 -3.13
C GLY A 116 -20.43 14.38 -2.73
N ASP A 117 -20.40 13.05 -2.88
CA ASP A 117 -21.48 12.18 -2.41
C ASP A 117 -21.52 12.11 -0.88
N VAL A 118 -22.69 11.75 -0.33
CA VAL A 118 -22.80 11.40 1.09
C VAL A 118 -22.60 9.90 1.20
N ALA A 119 -21.54 9.47 1.88
CA ALA A 119 -21.20 8.07 2.05
C ALA A 119 -22.32 7.29 2.78
N PRO A 120 -22.68 6.08 2.28
CA PRO A 120 -23.63 5.21 2.96
C PRO A 120 -23.15 4.87 4.38
N ASP A 121 -24.04 5.01 5.35
CA ASP A 121 -23.74 4.66 6.73
C ASP A 121 -23.80 3.13 6.92
N PHE A 122 -23.00 2.61 7.84
CA PHE A 122 -23.01 1.19 8.18
C PHE A 122 -22.71 0.98 9.66
N THR A 123 -23.02 -0.22 10.16
CA THR A 123 -22.63 -0.66 11.50
C THR A 123 -21.83 -1.95 11.38
N ARG A 124 -20.61 -1.98 11.94
CA ARG A 124 -19.75 -3.17 11.98
C ARG A 124 -18.94 -3.22 13.29
N PRO A 125 -18.45 -4.41 13.69
CA PRO A 125 -17.45 -4.49 14.75
C PRO A 125 -16.21 -3.68 14.35
N LEU A 126 -15.87 -2.70 15.16
CA LEU A 126 -14.64 -1.92 15.10
C LEU A 126 -13.67 -2.54 16.10
N VAL A 127 -12.50 -2.94 15.61
CA VAL A 127 -11.54 -3.76 16.35
C VAL A 127 -10.30 -2.93 16.66
N ASP A 128 -9.84 -2.98 17.89
CA ASP A 128 -8.56 -2.44 18.36
C ASP A 128 -7.67 -3.58 18.91
N ASP A 129 -6.53 -3.24 19.51
CA ASP A 129 -5.58 -4.19 20.08
C ASP A 129 -6.12 -4.90 21.35
N GLU A 130 -7.10 -4.32 22.03
CA GLU A 130 -7.65 -4.84 23.28
C GLU A 130 -8.98 -5.59 23.07
N GLN A 131 -9.89 -5.07 22.26
CA GLN A 131 -11.29 -5.47 22.16
C GLN A 131 -11.93 -5.15 20.80
N TRP A 132 -13.23 -5.41 20.69
CA TRP A 132 -14.05 -4.92 19.58
C TRP A 132 -15.46 -4.62 20.05
N GLU A 133 -16.06 -3.58 19.47
CA GLU A 133 -17.44 -3.22 19.70
C GLU A 133 -18.10 -2.75 18.40
N ASN A 134 -19.44 -2.79 18.33
CA ASN A 134 -20.12 -2.28 17.15
C ASN A 134 -20.03 -0.76 17.13
N ALA A 135 -19.52 -0.20 16.05
CA ALA A 135 -19.52 1.22 15.78
C ALA A 135 -20.22 1.51 14.44
N THR A 136 -20.70 2.75 14.30
CA THR A 136 -21.27 3.28 13.06
C THR A 136 -20.30 4.24 12.41
N LEU A 137 -20.26 4.27 11.07
CA LEU A 137 -19.47 5.28 10.36
C LEU A 137 -19.92 6.69 10.73
N SER A 138 -21.24 6.92 10.77
CA SER A 138 -21.82 8.19 11.23
C SER A 138 -21.50 8.56 12.67
N GLY A 139 -21.16 7.57 13.50
CA GLY A 139 -20.73 7.80 14.88
C GLY A 139 -19.31 8.34 14.93
N LEU A 140 -18.41 7.79 14.11
CA LEU A 140 -17.04 8.27 13.99
C LEU A 140 -16.99 9.67 13.36
N THR A 141 -17.70 9.88 12.24
CA THR A 141 -17.66 11.20 11.57
C THR A 141 -18.28 12.31 12.41
N ALA A 142 -19.19 11.99 13.34
CA ALA A 142 -19.73 13.00 14.26
C ALA A 142 -18.66 13.61 15.19
N ASP A 143 -17.56 12.89 15.44
CA ASP A 143 -16.45 13.35 16.28
C ASP A 143 -15.36 14.09 15.50
N GLY A 144 -15.31 13.95 14.17
CA GLY A 144 -14.35 14.62 13.30
C GLY A 144 -14.26 14.00 11.90
N PRO A 145 -13.36 14.50 11.04
CA PRO A 145 -13.06 13.90 9.74
C PRO A 145 -12.54 12.46 9.88
N VAL A 146 -12.92 11.59 8.95
CA VAL A 146 -12.51 10.18 8.95
C VAL A 146 -11.83 9.83 7.63
N LEU A 147 -10.61 9.28 7.71
CA LEU A 147 -9.95 8.63 6.58
C LEU A 147 -10.25 7.13 6.62
N LEU A 148 -11.20 6.70 5.80
CA LEU A 148 -11.64 5.31 5.70
C LEU A 148 -10.83 4.57 4.62
N VAL A 149 -10.06 3.58 5.05
CA VAL A 149 -9.21 2.75 4.19
C VAL A 149 -9.85 1.38 3.99
N PHE A 150 -10.43 1.14 2.83
CA PHE A 150 -10.81 -0.20 2.40
C PHE A 150 -9.56 -0.93 1.92
N PHE A 151 -9.28 -2.07 2.56
CA PHE A 151 -8.10 -2.85 2.27
C PHE A 151 -8.47 -4.33 2.16
N THR A 152 -7.51 -5.10 1.67
CA THR A 152 -7.74 -6.50 1.33
C THR A 152 -7.72 -7.38 2.55
N MET A 153 -8.10 -8.65 2.41
CA MET A 153 -8.12 -9.56 3.55
C MET A 153 -6.77 -9.63 4.28
N ASP A 154 -6.83 -9.79 5.60
CA ASP A 154 -5.67 -9.81 6.47
C ASP A 154 -4.77 -10.99 6.11
N GLY A 155 -3.47 -10.73 6.06
CA GLY A 155 -2.48 -11.70 5.58
C GLY A 155 -2.24 -11.65 4.07
N ALA A 156 -3.09 -10.96 3.30
CA ALA A 156 -2.73 -10.59 1.93
C ALA A 156 -1.59 -9.55 1.94
N PHE A 157 -0.72 -9.65 0.93
CA PHE A 157 0.42 -8.73 0.78
C PHE A 157 0.00 -7.25 0.69
N PRO A 158 -1.05 -6.87 -0.09
CA PRO A 158 -1.45 -5.46 -0.20
C PRO A 158 -1.87 -4.85 1.13
N ALA A 159 -2.62 -5.56 1.97
CA ALA A 159 -2.99 -5.13 3.32
C ALA A 159 -1.75 -4.77 4.18
N THR A 160 -0.71 -5.61 4.15
CA THR A 160 0.53 -5.34 4.88
C THR A 160 1.21 -4.06 4.39
N TYR A 161 1.18 -3.83 3.08
CA TYR A 161 1.84 -2.69 2.47
C TYR A 161 1.13 -1.37 2.76
N VAL A 162 -0.21 -1.34 2.65
CA VAL A 162 -1.04 -0.18 2.96
C VAL A 162 -0.82 0.25 4.41
N TRP A 163 -0.93 -0.68 5.36
CA TRP A 163 -0.82 -0.34 6.78
C TRP A 163 0.58 0.10 7.22
N ASN A 164 1.64 -0.43 6.60
CA ASN A 164 3.00 0.10 6.82
C ASN A 164 3.11 1.56 6.35
N ASN A 165 2.54 1.89 5.18
CA ASN A 165 2.62 3.24 4.62
C ASN A 165 1.78 4.27 5.40
N VAL A 166 0.61 3.86 5.89
CA VAL A 166 -0.24 4.70 6.73
C VAL A 166 0.47 4.95 8.07
N ARG A 167 0.95 3.90 8.76
CA ARG A 167 1.68 4.02 10.02
C ARG A 167 2.95 4.86 9.90
N ASP A 168 3.75 4.65 8.86
CA ASP A 168 5.02 5.39 8.70
C ASP A 168 4.79 6.88 8.39
N ARG A 169 3.57 7.25 7.95
CA ARG A 169 3.16 8.64 7.72
C ARG A 169 2.54 9.28 8.94
N ALA A 170 1.83 8.50 9.77
CA ALA A 170 1.23 8.95 11.02
C ALA A 170 0.44 10.26 10.83
N TRP A 171 -0.43 10.31 9.82
CA TRP A 171 -1.12 11.54 9.43
C TRP A 171 -1.91 12.17 10.58
N GLU A 172 -2.43 11.36 11.49
CA GLU A 172 -3.13 11.78 12.70
C GLU A 172 -2.28 12.60 13.68
N GLU A 173 -0.94 12.59 13.54
CA GLU A 173 -0.06 13.45 14.34
C GLU A 173 -0.03 14.90 13.85
N GLU A 174 -0.30 15.11 12.56
CA GLU A 174 -0.24 16.43 11.89
C GLU A 174 -1.62 16.99 11.52
N HIS A 175 -2.62 16.12 11.35
CA HIS A 175 -3.98 16.44 10.90
C HIS A 175 -5.04 15.98 11.91
N ASP A 176 -6.12 16.74 12.06
CA ASP A 176 -7.26 16.35 12.90
C ASP A 176 -8.16 15.35 12.16
N VAL A 177 -7.67 14.11 11.99
CA VAL A 177 -8.33 13.05 11.24
C VAL A 177 -8.28 11.72 11.98
N ASP A 178 -9.38 10.99 11.96
CA ASP A 178 -9.45 9.61 12.47
C ASP A 178 -9.23 8.61 11.32
N VAL A 179 -8.12 7.87 11.37
CA VAL A 179 -7.78 6.87 10.35
C VAL A 179 -8.30 5.49 10.78
N VAL A 180 -9.20 4.93 9.97
CA VAL A 180 -9.83 3.63 10.25
C VAL A 180 -9.83 2.73 9.02
N GLY A 181 -9.63 1.43 9.26
CA GLY A 181 -9.63 0.41 8.21
C GLY A 181 -10.98 -0.28 8.04
N LEU A 182 -11.20 -0.91 6.90
CA LEU A 182 -12.28 -1.89 6.70
C LEU A 182 -11.83 -3.01 5.76
N SER A 183 -11.99 -4.27 6.19
CA SER A 183 -11.85 -5.42 5.28
C SER A 183 -12.86 -6.53 5.60
N VAL A 184 -12.85 -7.59 4.79
CA VAL A 184 -13.67 -8.79 5.01
C VAL A 184 -13.13 -9.71 6.10
N SER A 185 -12.04 -9.34 6.76
CA SER A 185 -11.45 -10.18 7.79
C SER A 185 -12.28 -10.16 9.06
N ASP A 186 -12.27 -11.27 9.79
CA ASP A 186 -12.94 -11.37 11.09
C ASP A 186 -12.16 -10.61 12.18
N PRO A 187 -12.79 -10.31 13.34
CA PRO A 187 -12.13 -9.54 14.38
C PRO A 187 -10.83 -10.15 14.91
N TYR A 188 -10.70 -11.48 14.96
CA TYR A 188 -9.46 -12.10 15.45
C TYR A 188 -8.32 -11.94 14.45
N SER A 189 -8.62 -11.96 13.15
CA SER A 189 -7.64 -11.66 12.11
C SER A 189 -7.16 -10.22 12.21
N HIS A 190 -8.07 -9.27 12.45
CA HIS A 190 -7.70 -7.86 12.66
C HIS A 190 -6.80 -7.66 13.87
N LYS A 191 -7.16 -8.24 15.03
CA LYS A 191 -6.30 -8.19 16.22
C LYS A 191 -4.88 -8.69 15.93
N ARG A 192 -4.77 -9.80 15.20
CA ARG A 192 -3.46 -10.34 14.80
C ARG A 192 -2.73 -9.38 13.86
N LEU A 193 -3.40 -8.79 12.88
CA LEU A 193 -2.78 -7.82 11.97
C LEU A 193 -2.27 -6.58 12.73
N ILE A 194 -3.09 -6.04 13.64
CA ILE A 194 -2.77 -4.90 14.51
C ILE A 194 -1.48 -5.20 15.31
N GLU A 195 -1.47 -6.33 16.02
CA GLU A 195 -0.32 -6.77 16.82
C GLU A 195 0.93 -7.03 15.96
N GLU A 196 0.80 -7.76 14.86
CA GLU A 196 1.93 -8.15 14.00
C GLU A 196 2.55 -6.97 13.25
N ARG A 197 1.76 -5.93 12.97
CA ARG A 197 2.22 -4.74 12.26
C ARG A 197 2.55 -3.59 13.18
N GLY A 198 2.19 -3.68 14.46
CA GLY A 198 2.36 -2.57 15.41
C GLY A 198 1.71 -1.30 14.87
N ILE A 199 0.47 -1.43 14.40
CA ILE A 199 -0.37 -0.29 14.05
C ILE A 199 -1.32 -0.01 15.21
N ASP A 200 -1.65 1.26 15.42
CA ASP A 200 -2.58 1.69 16.46
C ASP A 200 -3.98 2.05 15.88
N TYR A 201 -4.20 1.70 14.60
CA TYR A 201 -5.44 2.00 13.89
C TYR A 201 -6.53 0.96 14.16
N ARG A 202 -7.77 1.44 14.23
CA ARG A 202 -8.96 0.61 14.41
C ARG A 202 -9.47 0.08 13.08
N LEU A 203 -9.91 -1.18 13.05
CA LEU A 203 -10.30 -1.88 11.82
C LEU A 203 -11.73 -2.41 11.91
N PHE A 204 -12.59 -2.00 10.98
CA PHE A 204 -13.93 -2.55 10.81
C PHE A 204 -13.89 -3.94 10.16
N SER A 205 -14.53 -4.90 10.82
CA SER A 205 -14.70 -6.26 10.32
C SER A 205 -16.03 -6.41 9.57
N ASP A 206 -15.98 -6.72 8.27
CA ASP A 206 -17.17 -7.02 7.46
C ASP A 206 -17.07 -8.35 6.68
N PRO A 207 -17.14 -9.52 7.35
CA PRO A 207 -16.87 -10.82 6.71
C PRO A 207 -17.83 -11.25 5.61
N ARG A 208 -18.91 -10.50 5.39
CA ARG A 208 -19.86 -10.75 4.30
C ARG A 208 -19.71 -9.77 3.15
N ASN A 209 -18.77 -8.83 3.22
CA ASN A 209 -18.54 -7.79 2.23
C ASN A 209 -19.79 -6.95 1.90
N GLY A 210 -20.67 -6.75 2.89
CA GLY A 210 -21.92 -6.01 2.70
C GLY A 210 -21.68 -4.53 2.44
N VAL A 211 -20.69 -3.93 3.13
CA VAL A 211 -20.34 -2.52 3.01
C VAL A 211 -19.76 -2.26 1.62
N ALA A 212 -18.79 -3.06 1.17
CA ALA A 212 -18.18 -2.88 -0.15
C ALA A 212 -19.22 -2.96 -1.29
N ARG A 213 -20.21 -3.85 -1.20
CA ARG A 213 -21.31 -3.92 -2.19
C ARG A 213 -22.18 -2.68 -2.18
N GLU A 214 -22.51 -2.15 -1.01
CA GLU A 214 -23.29 -0.92 -0.88
C GLU A 214 -22.52 0.30 -1.39
N TRP A 215 -21.19 0.27 -1.26
CA TRP A 215 -20.28 1.31 -1.71
C TRP A 215 -19.84 1.17 -3.18
N GLY A 216 -20.32 0.16 -3.91
CA GLY A 216 -19.99 -0.06 -5.32
C GLY A 216 -18.56 -0.52 -5.60
N ILE A 217 -17.85 -1.03 -4.59
CA ILE A 217 -16.43 -1.42 -4.67
C ILE A 217 -16.19 -2.89 -4.34
N ALA A 218 -17.21 -3.74 -4.44
CA ALA A 218 -17.05 -5.18 -4.27
C ALA A 218 -16.30 -5.82 -5.46
N HIS A 219 -15.41 -6.76 -5.16
CA HIS A 219 -14.60 -7.48 -6.15
C HIS A 219 -14.51 -8.97 -5.81
N GLU A 220 -14.83 -9.83 -6.78
CA GLU A 220 -14.65 -11.28 -6.67
C GLU A 220 -13.19 -11.64 -6.95
N LEU A 221 -12.59 -12.45 -6.08
CA LEU A 221 -11.18 -12.84 -6.22
C LEU A 221 -11.03 -14.01 -7.19
N ASP A 222 -10.20 -13.81 -8.21
CA ASP A 222 -9.90 -14.83 -9.21
C ASP A 222 -9.34 -16.11 -8.57
N GLY A 223 -9.89 -17.26 -8.98
CA GLY A 223 -9.53 -18.56 -8.43
C GLY A 223 -10.09 -18.86 -7.04
N MET A 224 -10.86 -17.94 -6.42
CA MET A 224 -11.45 -18.11 -5.08
C MET A 224 -12.98 -18.07 -5.15
N ALA A 225 -13.57 -19.17 -5.65
CA ALA A 225 -15.01 -19.26 -5.87
C ALA A 225 -15.85 -18.88 -4.63
N GLY A 226 -16.68 -17.84 -4.78
CA GLY A 226 -17.59 -17.35 -3.74
C GLY A 226 -16.91 -16.46 -2.68
N ILE A 227 -15.66 -16.07 -2.88
CA ILE A 227 -14.95 -15.10 -2.05
C ILE A 227 -14.95 -13.77 -2.77
N GLU A 228 -15.38 -12.74 -2.05
CA GLU A 228 -15.45 -11.37 -2.52
C GLU A 228 -14.90 -10.48 -1.40
N GLU A 229 -14.15 -9.45 -1.77
CA GLU A 229 -13.58 -8.46 -0.86
C GLU A 229 -13.74 -7.04 -1.42
N PRO A 230 -13.48 -5.96 -0.67
CA PRO A 230 -13.47 -4.64 -1.29
C PRO A 230 -12.26 -4.52 -2.22
N ARG A 231 -12.43 -3.82 -3.34
CA ARG A 231 -11.29 -3.19 -4.02
C ARG A 231 -10.56 -2.31 -3.01
N PRO A 232 -9.22 -2.25 -3.03
CA PRO A 232 -8.49 -1.22 -2.30
C PRO A 232 -9.08 0.14 -2.63
N ALA A 233 -9.45 0.90 -1.59
CA ALA A 233 -10.01 2.22 -1.74
C ALA A 233 -9.72 3.08 -0.52
N VAL A 234 -9.65 4.39 -0.72
CA VAL A 234 -9.43 5.38 0.34
C VAL A 234 -10.44 6.50 0.18
N TYR A 235 -11.14 6.83 1.26
CA TYR A 235 -12.11 7.91 1.29
C TYR A 235 -11.80 8.85 2.46
N LEU A 236 -11.70 10.15 2.18
CA LEU A 236 -11.72 11.17 3.22
C LEU A 236 -13.15 11.67 3.37
N LEU A 237 -13.67 11.58 4.60
CA LEU A 237 -15.04 11.92 4.93
C LEU A 237 -15.08 13.12 5.88
N ASP A 238 -15.89 14.11 5.56
CA ASP A 238 -16.21 15.20 6.47
C ASP A 238 -17.15 14.73 7.61
N PRO A 239 -17.43 15.58 8.62
CA PRO A 239 -18.31 15.22 9.73
C PRO A 239 -19.76 14.84 9.33
N ASP A 240 -20.24 15.30 8.17
CA ASP A 240 -21.55 14.97 7.61
C ASP A 240 -21.51 13.71 6.69
N ARG A 241 -20.37 12.99 6.65
CA ARG A 241 -20.04 11.88 5.74
C ARG A 241 -19.98 12.26 4.26
N ARG A 242 -19.79 13.54 3.93
CA ARG A 242 -19.49 13.93 2.56
C ARG A 242 -18.08 13.47 2.20
N VAL A 243 -17.94 12.91 1.01
CA VAL A 243 -16.67 12.44 0.49
C VAL A 243 -15.91 13.64 -0.07
N GLU A 244 -14.80 14.00 0.56
CA GLU A 244 -13.93 15.10 0.16
C GLU A 244 -12.77 14.64 -0.73
N TYR A 245 -12.42 13.36 -0.62
CA TYR A 245 -11.46 12.69 -1.49
C TYR A 245 -11.86 11.23 -1.66
N ALA A 246 -11.72 10.72 -2.89
CA ALA A 246 -11.96 9.31 -3.19
C ALA A 246 -10.90 8.74 -4.14
N TRP A 247 -10.32 7.62 -3.75
CA TRP A 247 -9.52 6.78 -4.63
C TRP A 247 -10.00 5.34 -4.55
N VAL A 248 -10.17 4.68 -5.71
CA VAL A 248 -10.57 3.28 -5.82
C VAL A 248 -9.67 2.61 -6.84
N ALA A 249 -9.10 1.47 -6.48
CA ALA A 249 -8.27 0.68 -7.36
C ALA A 249 -9.00 0.30 -8.67
N THR A 250 -8.33 0.55 -9.80
CA THR A 250 -8.78 0.13 -11.13
C THR A 250 -8.05 -1.10 -11.64
N GLU A 251 -6.98 -1.49 -10.96
CA GLU A 251 -6.17 -2.66 -11.27
C GLU A 251 -5.90 -3.47 -10.00
N TRP A 252 -5.44 -4.70 -10.14
CA TRP A 252 -5.09 -5.57 -9.02
C TRP A 252 -3.77 -6.31 -9.28
N PRO A 253 -2.75 -6.15 -8.42
CA PRO A 253 -2.70 -5.24 -7.27
C PRO A 253 -2.57 -3.77 -7.68
N ASP A 254 -3.10 -2.85 -6.87
CA ASP A 254 -2.97 -1.40 -7.04
C ASP A 254 -2.91 -0.71 -5.66
N PHE A 255 -2.31 0.48 -5.59
CA PHE A 255 -2.05 1.22 -4.35
C PHE A 255 -2.33 2.71 -4.52
N PRO A 256 -2.87 3.37 -3.47
CA PRO A 256 -3.19 4.80 -3.57
C PRO A 256 -1.94 5.65 -3.75
N ASP A 257 -2.13 6.82 -4.38
CA ASP A 257 -1.14 7.89 -4.28
C ASP A 257 -1.23 8.53 -2.89
N TYR A 258 -0.30 8.16 -2.03
CA TYR A 258 -0.26 8.66 -0.66
C TYR A 258 0.07 10.15 -0.56
N ASP A 259 0.77 10.74 -1.55
CA ASP A 259 1.04 12.18 -1.55
C ASP A 259 -0.25 12.96 -1.91
N GLU A 260 -1.14 12.36 -2.70
CA GLU A 260 -2.48 12.91 -2.99
C GLU A 260 -3.39 12.86 -1.75
N ILE A 261 -3.35 11.75 -1.00
CA ILE A 261 -4.06 11.65 0.30
C ILE A 261 -3.56 12.73 1.27
N GLU A 262 -2.24 12.87 1.42
CA GLU A 262 -1.64 13.89 2.29
C GLU A 262 -2.05 15.31 1.87
N ALA A 263 -2.17 15.57 0.56
CA ALA A 263 -2.65 16.86 0.07
C ALA A 263 -4.14 17.10 0.40
N ALA A 264 -4.99 16.07 0.33
CA ALA A 264 -6.40 16.17 0.71
C ALA A 264 -6.59 16.38 2.22
N LEU A 265 -5.71 15.83 3.05
CA LEU A 265 -5.72 16.01 4.50
C LEU A 265 -5.30 17.41 4.94
N ALA A 266 -4.59 18.18 4.09
CA ALA A 266 -4.08 19.50 4.45
C ALA A 266 -5.17 20.55 4.78
N ASP A 267 -6.41 20.27 4.44
CA ASP A 267 -7.57 21.10 4.79
C ASP A 267 -8.16 20.79 6.19
N TYR A 268 -7.58 19.82 6.91
CA TYR A 268 -7.98 19.34 8.24
C TYR A 268 -6.86 19.41 9.29
#